data_AF-A0A261Y6N1-F1
#
_entry.id   AF-A0A261Y6N1-F1
#
_cell.length_a   1.000
_cell.length_b   1.000
_cell.length_c   1.000
_cell.angle_alpha   90.00
_cell.angle_beta   90.00
_cell.angle_gamma   90.00
#
_symmetry.space_group_name_H-M   'P 1'
#
loop_
_entity.id
_entity.type
_entity.pdbx_description
1 polymer ?
#
loop_
_entity_poly.entity_id
_entity_poly.type
_entity_poly.pdbx_seq_one_letter_code
_entity_poly.pdbx_strand_id
1 'polypeptide(L)'
;MDDAEKASSTPTTPTTPRQEPAKQDVPHALKPLVVPGDTPRDLQQVVALLKKKDTSKVVVRFRAIGNAPIMKQNYYTISASNKFQAVIKFLRKELNYKSSDQLFVYINSAFSPSPDEIVANLHKCFSTDGQLIINYCTSAAWG
;
A
#
# COMPACT_ATOMS: atom_id res chain seq x y z
N MET A 1 -43.90 8.73 -54.46
CA MET A 1 -42.76 9.64 -54.38
C MET A 1 -41.82 9.10 -53.31
N ASP A 2 -41.24 7.92 -53.56
CA ASP A 2 -40.07 7.73 -54.44
C ASP A 2 -38.83 8.19 -53.67
N ASP A 3 -38.03 7.28 -53.12
CA ASP A 3 -37.08 6.37 -53.79
C ASP A 3 -35.67 6.93 -53.50
N ALA A 4 -34.86 6.19 -52.74
CA ALA A 4 -33.87 5.25 -53.27
C ALA A 4 -32.56 5.98 -53.62
N GLU A 5 -31.50 5.74 -52.85
CA GLU A 5 -30.56 4.62 -53.03
C GLU A 5 -29.54 4.88 -54.14
N LYS A 6 -28.26 4.91 -53.76
CA LYS A 6 -27.23 4.03 -54.35
C LYS A 6 -25.97 4.11 -53.47
N ALA A 7 -25.59 3.11 -52.67
CA ALA A 7 -25.27 1.71 -52.96
C ALA A 7 -24.01 1.53 -53.83
N SER A 8 -23.00 0.85 -53.25
CA SER A 8 -22.20 -0.24 -53.84
C SER A 8 -20.89 -0.39 -53.07
N SER A 9 -20.42 -1.57 -52.64
CA SER A 9 -20.92 -2.93 -52.80
C SER A 9 -20.21 -3.84 -51.78
N THR A 10 -20.98 -4.77 -51.22
CA THR A 10 -20.57 -6.03 -50.57
C THR A 10 -20.01 -7.01 -51.65
N PRO A 11 -19.42 -8.19 -51.32
CA PRO A 11 -20.23 -9.38 -51.00
C PRO A 11 -19.60 -10.45 -50.06
N THR A 12 -20.46 -11.00 -49.21
CA THR A 12 -20.80 -12.41 -48.93
C THR A 12 -19.84 -13.60 -49.26
N THR A 13 -19.80 -14.51 -48.27
CA THR A 13 -19.24 -15.88 -48.06
C THR A 13 -19.03 -16.87 -49.23
N PRO A 14 -18.15 -17.89 -49.05
CA PRO A 14 -18.66 -19.28 -49.00
C PRO A 14 -17.95 -20.26 -48.03
N THR A 15 -18.75 -21.20 -47.54
CA THR A 15 -18.40 -22.50 -46.91
C THR A 15 -17.68 -23.43 -47.89
N THR A 16 -16.67 -24.21 -47.47
CA THR A 16 -16.36 -25.56 -48.02
C THR A 16 -15.49 -26.38 -47.04
N PRO A 17 -15.80 -27.69 -46.81
CA PRO A 17 -15.15 -28.58 -45.84
C PRO A 17 -14.13 -29.56 -46.46
N ARG A 18 -13.15 -30.06 -45.69
CA ARG A 18 -12.42 -31.31 -46.04
C ARG A 18 -11.67 -32.00 -44.87
N GLN A 19 -12.31 -33.05 -44.37
CA GLN A 19 -11.82 -34.38 -43.91
C GLN A 19 -10.44 -34.58 -43.20
N GLU A 20 -10.55 -35.17 -42.00
CA GLU A 20 -9.65 -36.09 -41.24
C GLU A 20 -8.87 -37.12 -42.10
N PRO A 21 -7.77 -37.78 -41.64
CA PRO A 21 -7.63 -38.38 -40.28
C PRO A 21 -6.21 -38.41 -39.67
N ALA A 22 -6.10 -38.66 -38.36
CA ALA A 22 -5.16 -39.65 -37.82
C ALA A 22 -5.40 -39.82 -36.31
N LYS A 23 -5.91 -41.00 -35.97
CA LYS A 23 -5.90 -41.55 -34.62
C LYS A 23 -4.47 -41.48 -34.07
N GLN A 24 -4.29 -40.88 -32.90
CA GLN A 24 -3.16 -41.25 -32.07
C GLN A 24 -3.64 -41.50 -30.65
N ASP A 25 -3.83 -42.79 -30.43
CA ASP A 25 -3.87 -43.49 -29.16
C ASP A 25 -2.93 -42.82 -28.13
N VAL A 26 -3.49 -42.21 -27.10
CA VAL A 26 -2.73 -41.86 -25.88
C VAL A 26 -3.19 -42.77 -24.74
N PRO A 27 -2.63 -43.98 -24.62
CA PRO A 27 -2.66 -44.69 -23.37
C PRO A 27 -1.50 -44.13 -22.54
N HIS A 28 -1.80 -43.49 -21.43
CA HIS A 28 -1.27 -43.91 -20.13
C HIS A 28 -1.60 -42.84 -19.10
N ALA A 29 -2.30 -43.30 -18.08
CA ALA A 29 -2.41 -42.63 -16.80
C ALA A 29 -1.03 -42.16 -16.31
N LEU A 30 -0.75 -40.86 -16.47
CA LEU A 30 0.25 -40.18 -15.66
C LEU A 30 -0.44 -39.74 -14.37
N LYS A 31 -0.55 -40.72 -13.48
CA LYS A 31 -0.68 -40.57 -12.03
C LYS A 31 0.21 -39.40 -11.58
N PRO A 32 -0.33 -38.35 -10.93
CA PRO A 32 0.50 -37.41 -10.20
C PRO A 32 1.17 -38.21 -9.09
N LEU A 33 2.48 -38.43 -9.22
CA LEU A 33 3.29 -38.96 -8.14
C LEU A 33 3.38 -37.85 -7.08
N VAL A 34 2.40 -37.86 -6.18
CA VAL A 34 2.47 -37.14 -4.92
C VAL A 34 3.67 -37.70 -4.18
N VAL A 35 4.76 -36.94 -4.16
CA VAL A 35 5.91 -37.19 -3.31
C VAL A 35 5.48 -36.96 -1.85
N PRO A 36 5.45 -37.99 -0.99
CA PRO A 36 5.16 -37.82 0.42
C PRO A 36 6.48 -37.53 1.12
N GLY A 37 6.77 -36.26 1.45
CA GLY A 37 8.04 -35.97 2.13
C GLY A 37 8.31 -34.55 2.61
N ASP A 38 7.71 -33.50 2.04
CA ASP A 38 7.98 -32.12 2.48
C ASP A 38 6.72 -31.26 2.32
N THR A 39 5.65 -31.64 3.02
CA THR A 39 4.58 -30.68 3.32
C THR A 39 5.17 -29.58 4.19
N PRO A 40 5.08 -28.29 3.82
CA PRO A 40 5.44 -27.19 4.71
C PRO A 40 4.48 -27.21 5.90
N ARG A 41 4.87 -27.95 6.93
CA ARG A 41 4.05 -28.34 8.09
C ARG A 41 3.86 -27.22 9.09
N ASP A 42 4.07 -25.97 8.71
CA ASP A 42 4.14 -24.94 9.71
C ASP A 42 3.55 -23.62 9.29
N LEU A 43 2.30 -23.68 8.81
CA LEU A 43 1.40 -22.54 8.80
C LEU A 43 1.40 -21.84 10.18
N GLN A 44 1.59 -22.60 11.26
CA GLN A 44 1.67 -22.08 12.63
C GLN A 44 2.99 -21.34 12.93
N GLN A 45 4.11 -21.66 12.31
CA GLN A 45 5.42 -21.01 12.45
C GLN A 45 5.51 -19.80 11.55
N VAL A 46 4.97 -19.84 10.33
CA VAL A 46 4.78 -18.59 9.56
C VAL A 46 3.82 -17.66 10.30
N VAL A 47 2.73 -18.18 10.88
CA VAL A 47 1.86 -17.38 11.75
C VAL A 47 2.59 -16.93 13.01
N ALA A 48 3.47 -17.73 13.63
CA ALA A 48 4.22 -17.34 14.83
C ALA A 48 5.33 -16.32 14.53
N LEU A 49 5.96 -16.38 13.36
CA LEU A 49 6.88 -15.38 12.84
C LEU A 49 6.15 -14.06 12.57
N LEU A 50 4.92 -14.11 12.04
CA LEU A 50 4.05 -12.94 11.88
C LEU A 50 3.47 -12.44 13.23
N LYS A 51 3.29 -13.33 14.21
CA LYS A 51 2.83 -13.03 15.57
C LYS A 51 3.96 -12.56 16.48
N LYS A 52 5.20 -12.56 15.98
CA LYS A 52 6.37 -11.92 16.60
C LYS A 52 6.21 -10.42 16.45
N LYS A 53 5.19 -9.88 17.16
CA LYS A 53 4.79 -8.48 17.29
C LYS A 53 5.93 -7.59 16.82
N ASP A 54 5.85 -7.13 15.56
CA ASP A 54 6.92 -6.40 14.89
C ASP A 54 7.45 -5.32 15.84
N THR A 55 8.54 -5.64 16.53
CA THR A 55 9.16 -4.74 17.50
C THR A 55 10.08 -3.76 16.78
N SER A 56 9.99 -3.76 15.44
CA SER A 56 10.53 -2.76 14.55
C SER A 56 10.14 -1.40 15.06
N LYS A 57 11.16 -0.65 15.46
CA LYS A 57 11.05 0.72 15.95
C LYS A 57 11.64 1.63 14.91
N VAL A 58 10.99 2.76 14.67
CA VAL A 58 11.45 3.78 13.73
C VAL A 58 11.71 5.07 14.48
N VAL A 59 12.75 5.77 14.07
CA VAL A 59 13.09 7.08 14.61
C VAL A 59 12.29 8.13 13.86
N VAL A 60 11.55 8.95 14.59
CA VAL A 60 10.83 10.11 14.08
C VAL A 60 11.40 11.38 14.66
N ARG A 61 11.53 12.40 13.81
CA ARG A 61 11.94 13.74 14.20
C ARG A 61 10.79 14.70 14.01
N PHE A 62 10.25 15.26 15.09
CA PHE A 62 9.26 16.33 15.02
C PHE A 62 9.94 17.69 14.84
N ARG A 63 9.35 18.53 14.00
CA ARG A 63 9.80 19.90 13.76
C ARG A 63 8.61 20.85 13.79
N ALA A 64 8.67 21.83 14.69
CA ALA A 64 7.70 22.93 14.71
C ALA A 64 7.94 23.84 13.50
N ILE A 65 6.86 24.24 12.83
CA ILE A 65 6.89 25.20 11.73
C ILE A 65 6.00 26.40 12.06
N GLY A 66 6.51 27.60 11.76
CA GLY A 66 5.82 28.86 12.01
C GLY A 66 5.67 29.13 13.52
N ASN A 67 4.46 29.48 13.93
CA ASN A 67 4.13 29.83 15.32
C ASN A 67 3.73 28.60 16.18
N ALA A 68 3.96 27.38 15.69
CA ALA A 68 3.63 26.18 16.46
C ALA A 68 4.57 26.03 17.69
N PRO A 69 4.07 25.55 18.85
CA PRO A 69 4.91 25.36 20.04
C PRO A 69 5.99 24.31 19.78
N ILE A 70 7.23 24.59 20.19
CA ILE A 70 8.35 23.64 20.04
C ILE A 70 8.24 22.56 21.12
N MET A 71 8.24 21.29 20.70
CA MET A 71 8.27 20.16 21.64
C MET A 71 9.58 20.12 22.42
N LYS A 72 9.52 19.64 23.68
CA LYS A 72 10.71 19.51 24.54
C LYS A 72 11.74 18.52 23.97
N GLN A 73 11.27 17.44 23.34
CA GLN A 73 12.10 16.51 22.61
C GLN A 73 11.65 16.51 21.15
N ASN A 74 12.61 16.53 20.23
CA ASN A 74 12.31 16.45 18.81
C ASN A 74 12.44 15.02 18.28
N TYR A 75 13.17 14.15 18.98
CA TYR A 75 13.46 12.79 18.56
C TYR A 75 12.68 11.79 19.39
N TYR A 76 11.86 10.97 18.73
CA TYR A 76 11.15 9.88 19.38
C TYR A 76 11.32 8.59 18.60
N THR A 77 11.23 7.49 19.33
CA THR A 77 11.26 6.15 18.77
C THR A 77 9.87 5.56 18.90
N ILE A 78 9.19 5.35 17.78
CA ILE A 78 7.83 4.82 17.74
C ILE A 78 7.79 3.43 17.12
N SER A 79 6.82 2.62 17.55
CA SER A 79 6.60 1.29 16.95
C SER A 79 6.21 1.45 15.49
N ALA A 80 6.89 0.74 14.59
CA ALA A 80 6.66 0.80 13.16
C ALA A 80 5.24 0.31 12.79
N SER A 81 4.66 -0.59 13.60
CA SER A 81 3.29 -1.09 13.41
C SER A 81 2.20 -0.07 13.76
N ASN A 82 2.55 1.06 14.38
CA ASN A 82 1.56 2.08 14.70
C ASN A 82 1.08 2.79 13.43
N LYS A 83 -0.20 3.18 13.44
CA LYS A 83 -0.76 4.09 12.45
C LYS A 83 -0.29 5.52 12.68
N PHE A 84 -0.23 6.30 11.61
CA PHE A 84 0.11 7.73 11.68
C PHE A 84 -0.89 8.52 12.53
N GLN A 85 -2.17 8.10 12.57
CA GLN A 85 -3.18 8.66 13.47
C GLN A 85 -2.74 8.67 14.95
N ALA A 86 -2.01 7.63 15.41
CA ALA A 86 -1.50 7.59 16.76
C ALA A 86 -0.44 8.69 17.00
N VAL A 87 0.36 9.01 15.98
CA VAL A 87 1.35 10.08 16.00
C VAL A 87 0.68 11.45 16.07
N ILE A 88 -0.39 11.68 15.30
CA ILE A 88 -1.17 12.92 15.34
C ILE A 88 -1.79 13.11 16.74
N LYS A 89 -2.37 12.05 17.33
CA LYS A 89 -2.92 12.09 18.69
C LYS A 89 -1.84 12.38 19.73
N PHE A 90 -0.64 11.79 19.56
CA PHE A 90 0.51 12.05 20.43
C PHE A 90 0.94 13.51 20.38
N LEU A 91 1.08 14.08 19.17
CA LEU A 91 1.40 15.49 18.98
C LEU A 91 0.38 16.41 19.65
N ARG A 92 -0.92 16.16 19.46
CA ARG A 92 -1.98 16.96 20.11
C ARG A 92 -1.86 16.93 21.63
N LYS A 93 -1.54 15.77 22.21
CA LYS A 93 -1.36 15.61 23.65
C LYS A 93 -0.13 16.36 24.16
N GLU A 94 0.99 16.28 23.46
CA GLU A 94 2.24 16.94 23.88
C GLU A 94 2.17 18.46 23.72
N LEU A 95 1.43 18.95 22.73
CA LEU A 95 1.21 20.39 22.49
C LEU A 95 0.06 20.97 23.32
N ASN A 96 -0.64 20.16 24.11
CA ASN A 96 -1.86 20.55 24.84
C ASN A 96 -2.98 21.11 23.92
N TYR A 97 -3.08 20.62 22.68
CA TYR A 97 -4.08 21.06 21.71
C TYR A 97 -5.38 20.27 21.84
N LYS A 98 -6.50 20.96 21.73
CA LYS A 98 -7.84 20.37 21.75
C LYS A 98 -8.18 19.79 20.38
N SER A 99 -9.21 18.95 20.34
CA SER A 99 -9.71 18.40 19.07
C SER A 99 -10.21 19.48 18.10
N SER A 100 -10.64 20.63 18.64
CA SER A 100 -11.07 21.82 17.91
C SER A 100 -9.93 22.59 17.26
N ASP A 101 -8.70 22.41 17.75
CA ASP A 101 -7.55 23.18 17.27
C ASP A 101 -7.04 22.56 15.97
N GLN A 102 -6.82 23.42 14.98
CA GLN A 102 -6.29 23.00 13.70
C GLN A 102 -4.80 22.65 13.86
N LEU A 103 -4.45 21.41 13.50
CA LEU A 103 -3.07 20.93 13.49
C LEU A 103 -2.81 20.26 12.15
N PHE A 104 -1.93 20.85 11.36
CA PHE A 104 -1.46 20.30 10.11
C PHE A 104 -0.14 19.58 10.33
N VAL A 105 0.00 18.40 9.72
CA VAL A 105 1.17 17.55 9.87
C VAL A 105 1.64 17.10 8.49
N TYR A 106 2.93 17.25 8.22
CA TYR A 106 3.56 16.97 6.94
C TYR A 106 4.80 16.11 7.11
N ILE A 107 5.02 15.17 6.20
CA ILE A 107 6.28 14.43 6.09
C ILE A 107 7.23 15.20 5.17
N ASN A 108 8.47 15.41 5.64
CA ASN A 108 9.54 16.08 4.88
C ASN A 108 9.13 17.41 4.23
N SER A 109 8.22 18.17 4.86
CA SER A 109 7.70 19.45 4.33
C SER A 109 7.10 19.35 2.92
N ALA A 110 6.60 18.18 2.52
CA ALA A 110 6.12 17.94 1.17
C ALA A 110 4.62 17.59 1.13
N PHE A 111 4.18 16.61 1.93
CA PHE A 111 2.80 16.11 1.87
C PHE A 111 2.28 15.68 3.23
N SER A 112 0.96 15.61 3.38
CA SER A 112 0.29 15.08 4.58
C SER A 112 -0.15 13.63 4.34
N PRO A 113 0.37 12.64 5.09
CA PRO A 113 0.01 11.25 4.90
C PRO A 113 -1.39 10.98 5.47
N SER A 114 -2.07 9.96 4.95
CA SER A 114 -3.36 9.53 5.49
C SER A 114 -3.21 9.05 6.95
N PRO A 115 -4.18 9.31 7.83
CA PRO A 115 -4.11 8.89 9.23
C PRO A 115 -4.06 7.36 9.39
N ASP A 116 -4.56 6.62 8.40
CA ASP A 116 -4.53 5.16 8.37
C ASP A 116 -3.21 4.55 7.88
N GLU A 117 -2.29 5.37 7.35
CA GLU A 117 -0.97 4.89 6.94
C GLU A 117 -0.19 4.33 8.12
N ILE A 118 0.58 3.28 7.84
CA ILE A 118 1.46 2.66 8.81
C ILE A 118 2.80 3.41 8.82
N VAL A 119 3.29 3.78 10.01
CA VAL A 119 4.54 4.54 10.14
C VAL A 119 5.73 3.78 9.53
N ALA A 120 5.74 2.44 9.60
CA ALA A 120 6.73 1.62 8.90
C ALA A 120 6.85 1.96 7.41
N ASN A 121 5.71 2.11 6.72
CA ASN A 121 5.66 2.42 5.30
C ASN A 121 6.22 3.83 5.03
N LEU A 122 5.76 4.80 5.84
CA LEU A 122 6.22 6.19 5.74
C LEU A 122 7.73 6.32 5.98
N HIS A 123 8.26 5.63 7.00
CA HIS A 123 9.69 5.62 7.29
C HIS A 123 10.49 4.93 6.18
N LYS A 124 10.00 3.80 5.64
CA LYS A 124 10.67 3.10 4.54
C LYS A 124 10.76 3.95 3.26
N CYS A 125 9.70 4.67 2.91
CA CYS A 125 9.63 5.44 1.67
C CYS A 125 10.20 6.87 1.79
N PHE A 126 10.09 7.49 2.96
CA PHE A 126 10.36 8.91 3.16
C PHE A 126 11.32 9.20 4.32
N SER A 127 12.06 8.21 4.83
CA SER A 127 13.12 8.51 5.80
C SER A 127 14.26 9.31 5.15
N THR A 128 14.88 10.15 5.96
CA THR A 128 16.06 10.94 5.60
C THR A 128 17.05 10.77 6.74
N ASP A 129 18.30 10.37 6.45
CA ASP A 129 19.31 10.08 7.49
C ASP A 129 18.83 9.07 8.57
N GLY A 130 18.01 8.09 8.18
CA GLY A 130 17.46 7.07 9.09
C GLY A 130 16.34 7.55 10.02
N GLN A 131 15.89 8.79 9.88
CA GLN A 131 14.78 9.38 10.65
C GLN A 131 13.65 9.83 9.72
N LEU A 132 12.41 9.71 10.19
CA LEU A 132 11.25 10.26 9.48
C LEU A 132 10.97 11.66 10.02
N ILE A 133 11.06 12.68 9.16
CA ILE A 133 10.89 14.08 9.57
C ILE A 133 9.41 14.44 9.47
N ILE A 134 8.81 14.81 10.60
CA ILE A 134 7.41 15.17 10.74
C ILE A 134 7.34 16.64 11.13
N ASN A 135 6.85 17.46 10.21
CA ASN A 135 6.68 18.90 10.38
C ASN A 135 5.26 19.19 10.79
N TYR A 136 5.07 20.00 11.84
CA TYR A 136 3.74 20.36 12.32
C TYR A 136 3.55 21.88 12.39
N CYS A 137 2.35 22.35 12.06
CA CYS A 137 1.98 23.77 12.04
C CYS A 137 0.49 23.99 12.35
N THR A 138 0.15 25.20 12.79
CA THR A 138 -1.22 25.64 13.10
C THR A 138 -1.97 26.17 11.88
N SER A 139 -1.25 26.69 10.89
CA SER A 139 -1.77 27.12 9.59
C SER A 139 -1.22 26.22 8.49
N ALA A 140 -2.01 25.99 7.44
CA ALA A 140 -1.55 25.25 6.27
C ALA A 140 -0.34 25.97 5.66
N ALA A 141 0.81 25.31 5.65
CA ALA A 141 2.07 25.85 5.14
C ALA A 141 2.41 25.33 3.73
N TRP A 142 1.84 24.17 3.36
CA TRP A 142 2.04 23.52 2.07
C TRP A 142 0.71 22.95 1.57
N GLY A 143 0.44 23.20 0.27
CA GLY A 143 -0.77 22.81 -0.44
C GLY A 143 -0.67 23.24 -1.90
#